data_AF-A0A2U0SQ99-F1
#
_entry.id   AF-A0A2U0SQ99-F1
#
_cell.length_a   1.000
_cell.length_b   1.000
_cell.length_c   1.000
_cell.angle_alpha   90.00
_cell.angle_beta   90.00
_cell.angle_gamma   90.00
#
_symmetry.space_group_name_H-M   'P 1'
#
loop_
_entity.id
_entity.type
_entity.pdbx_description
1 polymer ?
#
loop_
_entity_poly.entity_id
_entity_poly.type
_entity_poly.pdbx_seq_one_letter_code
_entity_poly.pdbx_strand_id
1 'polypeptide(L)'
;MKLLPVLLFSCLPLLAGAQEKLPKDVAQFVDNAQMCEHFAGEWDDNDKARQREITQAVASSCGQAQRQWKRLRVKYAGQPEIHKVIDEHANDAVRSFRK
;
A
#
# COMPACT_ATOMS: atom_id res chain seq x y z
N MET A 1 -35.88 -4.51 -48.55
CA MET A 1 -34.82 -5.25 -47.83
C MET A 1 -33.46 -4.83 -48.37
N LYS A 2 -32.79 -3.88 -47.71
CA LYS A 2 -31.34 -3.61 -47.81
C LYS A 2 -30.97 -2.42 -46.92
N LEU A 3 -29.72 -2.45 -46.45
CA LEU A 3 -28.91 -1.41 -45.79
C LEU A 3 -28.85 -1.49 -44.25
N LEU A 4 -27.84 -2.23 -43.77
CA LEU A 4 -27.05 -1.83 -42.60
C LEU A 4 -26.37 -0.48 -42.89
N PRO A 5 -26.20 0.36 -41.87
CA PRO A 5 -24.95 1.10 -41.73
C PRO A 5 -24.39 1.03 -40.30
N VAL A 6 -23.16 0.52 -40.18
CA VAL A 6 -21.94 1.32 -39.90
C VAL A 6 -21.69 1.46 -38.40
N LEU A 7 -20.85 0.52 -37.93
CA LEU A 7 -19.85 0.71 -36.87
C LEU A 7 -19.30 2.14 -36.87
N LEU A 8 -19.50 2.89 -35.79
CA LEU A 8 -18.68 4.03 -35.39
C LEU A 8 -19.12 4.48 -34.00
N PHE A 9 -18.59 3.85 -32.96
CA PHE A 9 -18.53 4.49 -31.64
C PHE A 9 -17.18 4.19 -31.00
N SER A 10 -16.25 5.09 -31.31
CA SER A 10 -15.34 5.67 -30.33
C SER A 10 -14.37 4.70 -29.66
N CYS A 11 -13.27 4.41 -30.36
CA CYS A 11 -11.99 4.14 -29.68
C CYS A 11 -11.62 5.38 -28.86
N LEU A 12 -12.09 5.47 -27.61
CA LEU A 12 -11.40 6.28 -26.61
C LEU A 12 -10.00 5.68 -26.49
N PRO A 13 -8.92 6.43 -26.74
CA PRO A 13 -7.62 5.95 -26.33
C PRO A 13 -7.69 5.84 -24.80
N LEU A 14 -7.61 4.61 -24.29
CA LEU A 14 -7.16 4.38 -22.94
C LEU A 14 -5.76 4.98 -22.87
N LEU A 15 -5.68 6.25 -22.46
CA LEU A 15 -4.52 6.79 -21.78
C LEU A 15 -4.42 5.99 -20.47
N ALA A 16 -3.95 4.75 -20.60
CA ALA A 16 -3.38 4.02 -19.50
C ALA A 16 -2.18 4.87 -19.08
N GLY A 17 -2.41 5.75 -18.11
CA GLY A 17 -1.34 6.53 -17.49
C GLY A 17 -0.23 5.55 -17.17
N ALA A 18 0.96 5.83 -17.68
CA ALA A 18 2.16 5.10 -17.31
C ALA A 18 2.34 5.32 -15.81
N GLN A 19 1.70 4.45 -15.02
CA GLN A 19 1.94 4.36 -13.59
C GLN A 19 3.40 3.91 -13.53
N GLU A 20 4.31 4.85 -13.24
CA GLU A 20 5.69 4.52 -12.96
C GLU A 20 5.64 3.40 -11.93
N LYS A 21 6.05 2.20 -12.34
CA LYS A 21 6.00 1.04 -11.45
C LYS A 21 6.95 1.36 -10.31
N LEU A 22 6.39 1.48 -9.11
CA LEU A 22 7.17 1.70 -7.90
C LEU A 22 8.30 0.67 -7.83
N PRO A 23 9.47 1.04 -7.31
CA PRO A 23 10.50 0.07 -6.99
C PRO A 23 9.91 -1.05 -6.14
N LYS A 24 10.29 -2.31 -6.43
CA LYS A 24 9.70 -3.49 -5.78
C LYS A 24 9.74 -3.43 -4.26
N ASP A 25 10.80 -2.87 -3.69
CA ASP A 25 10.95 -2.72 -2.24
C ASP A 25 10.08 -1.62 -1.64
N VAL A 26 9.73 -0.60 -2.41
CA VAL A 26 8.74 0.44 -2.05
C VAL A 26 7.34 -0.14 -2.13
N ALA A 27 7.00 -0.87 -3.20
CA ALA A 27 5.71 -1.56 -3.31
C ALA A 27 5.48 -2.54 -2.15
N GLN A 28 6.48 -3.37 -1.81
CA GLN A 28 6.38 -4.29 -0.68
C GLN A 28 6.23 -3.56 0.67
N PHE A 29 6.79 -2.36 0.79
CA PHE A 29 6.60 -1.53 1.98
C PHE A 29 5.17 -1.00 2.07
N VAL A 30 4.63 -0.49 0.96
CA VAL A 30 3.25 -0.03 0.85
C VAL A 30 2.28 -1.14 1.27
N ASP A 31 2.46 -2.35 0.73
CA ASP A 31 1.62 -3.50 1.09
C ASP A 31 1.65 -3.78 2.60
N ASN A 32 2.85 -3.86 3.20
CA ASN A 32 2.99 -4.12 4.63
C ASN A 32 2.44 -2.99 5.50
N ALA A 33 2.57 -1.74 5.06
CA ALA A 33 2.06 -0.58 5.77
C ALA A 33 0.53 -0.52 5.76
N GLN A 34 -0.09 -0.85 4.63
CA GLN A 34 -1.55 -0.95 4.51
C GLN A 34 -2.11 -2.09 5.38
N MET A 35 -1.46 -3.26 5.36
CA MET A 35 -1.86 -4.37 6.25
C MET A 35 -1.69 -4.01 7.73
N CYS A 36 -0.61 -3.28 8.06
CA CYS A 36 -0.39 -2.78 9.42
C CYS A 36 -1.53 -1.87 9.87
N GLU A 37 -1.88 -0.88 9.05
CA GLU A 37 -2.99 0.05 9.35
C GLU A 37 -4.31 -0.68 9.54
N HIS A 38 -4.61 -1.59 8.61
CA HIS A 38 -5.83 -2.38 8.63
C HIS A 38 -5.98 -3.16 9.94
N PHE A 39 -4.99 -3.98 10.30
CA PHE A 39 -5.08 -4.78 11.53
C PHE A 39 -4.95 -3.96 12.81
N ALA A 40 -4.14 -2.89 12.81
CA ALA A 40 -4.04 -2.01 13.97
C ALA A 40 -5.38 -1.31 14.28
N GLY A 41 -6.21 -1.08 13.25
CA GLY A 41 -7.56 -0.54 13.38
C GLY A 41 -8.63 -1.56 13.78
N GLU A 42 -8.36 -2.86 13.73
CA GLU A 42 -9.34 -3.91 14.04
C GLU A 42 -9.45 -4.26 15.54
N TRP A 43 -8.74 -3.57 16.43
CA TRP A 43 -8.72 -3.95 17.85
C TRP A 43 -10.10 -3.86 18.50
N ASP A 44 -10.61 -4.99 18.98
CA ASP A 44 -11.84 -5.12 19.76
C ASP A 44 -11.58 -5.87 21.07
N ASP A 45 -11.95 -5.28 22.20
CA ASP A 45 -11.76 -5.84 23.55
C ASP A 45 -12.67 -7.04 23.87
N ASN A 46 -13.72 -7.25 23.08
CA ASN A 46 -14.75 -8.26 23.33
C ASN A 46 -14.49 -9.59 22.62
N ASP A 47 -13.62 -9.63 21.60
CA ASP A 47 -13.30 -10.83 20.84
C ASP A 47 -11.86 -11.32 21.10
N LYS A 48 -11.69 -12.03 22.22
CA LYS A 48 -10.39 -12.58 22.63
C LYS A 48 -9.80 -13.60 21.65
N ALA A 49 -10.64 -14.29 20.88
CA ALA A 49 -10.16 -15.26 19.90
C ALA A 49 -9.50 -14.52 18.73
N ARG A 50 -10.19 -13.52 18.20
CA ARG A 50 -9.70 -12.67 17.11
C ARG A 50 -8.51 -11.79 17.51
N GLN A 51 -8.43 -11.35 18.77
CA GLN A 51 -7.31 -10.56 19.28
C GLN A 51 -5.93 -11.21 19.05
N ARG A 52 -5.84 -12.54 19.18
CA ARG A 52 -4.56 -13.25 18.97
C ARG A 52 -4.11 -13.18 17.51
N GLU A 53 -5.05 -13.34 16.59
CA GLU A 53 -4.81 -13.23 15.14
C GLU A 53 -4.39 -11.80 14.79
N ILE A 54 -5.14 -10.80 15.26
CA ILE A 54 -4.83 -9.39 15.06
C ILE A 54 -3.44 -9.05 15.61
N THR A 55 -3.12 -9.47 16.82
CA THR A 55 -1.82 -9.20 17.45
C THR A 55 -0.67 -9.75 16.62
N GLN A 56 -0.79 -10.99 16.12
CA GLN A 56 0.24 -11.59 15.27
C GLN A 56 0.34 -10.88 13.93
N ALA A 57 -0.80 -10.52 13.33
CA ALA A 57 -0.87 -9.83 12.05
C ALA A 57 -0.26 -8.42 12.14
N VAL A 58 -0.58 -7.65 13.19
CA VAL A 58 0.04 -6.36 13.53
C VAL A 58 1.54 -6.53 13.72
N ALA A 59 1.98 -7.48 14.55
CA ALA A 59 3.40 -7.67 14.83
C ALA A 59 4.21 -8.03 13.57
N SER A 60 3.62 -8.82 12.67
CA SER A 60 4.23 -9.19 11.40
C SER A 60 4.26 -8.01 10.41
N SER A 61 3.11 -7.41 10.12
CA SER A 61 2.96 -6.36 9.10
C SER A 61 3.64 -5.05 9.53
N CYS A 62 3.32 -4.52 10.71
CA CYS A 62 3.91 -3.28 11.23
C CYS A 62 5.41 -3.45 11.50
N GLY A 63 5.83 -4.61 12.01
CA GLY A 63 7.24 -4.91 12.21
C GLY A 63 8.04 -4.91 10.90
N GLN A 64 7.49 -5.49 9.83
CA GLN A 64 8.11 -5.46 8.51
C GLN A 64 8.10 -4.06 7.90
N ALA A 65 6.95 -3.38 7.91
CA ALA A 65 6.78 -2.03 7.39
C ALA A 65 7.75 -1.05 8.06
N GLN A 66 7.91 -1.12 9.39
CA GLN A 66 8.81 -0.22 10.11
C GLN A 66 10.28 -0.46 9.75
N ARG A 67 10.72 -1.72 9.60
CA ARG A 67 12.09 -2.03 9.15
C ARG A 67 12.32 -1.54 7.73
N GLN A 68 11.35 -1.72 6.84
CA GLN A 68 11.41 -1.25 5.47
C GLN A 68 11.47 0.28 5.42
N TRP A 69 10.59 0.99 6.13
CA TRP A 69 10.58 2.45 6.22
C TRP A 69 11.93 3.02 6.64
N LYS A 70 12.52 2.50 7.73
CA LYS A 70 13.84 2.93 8.24
C LYS A 70 14.93 2.82 7.17
N ARG A 71 14.90 1.77 6.35
CA ARG A 71 15.84 1.55 5.25
C ARG A 71 15.52 2.43 4.03
N LEU A 72 14.25 2.48 3.64
CA LEU A 72 13.80 3.12 2.40
C LEU A 72 13.95 4.64 2.46
N ARG A 73 13.67 5.28 3.61
CA ARG A 73 13.86 6.72 3.80
C ARG A 73 15.31 7.16 3.52
N VAL A 74 16.29 6.29 3.82
CA VAL A 74 17.71 6.55 3.56
C VAL A 74 18.04 6.24 2.10
N LYS A 75 17.59 5.08 1.60
CA LYS A 75 17.86 4.62 0.24
C LYS A 75 17.34 5.60 -0.84
N TYR A 76 16.17 6.19 -0.61
CA TYR A 76 15.48 7.06 -1.57
C TYR A 76 15.52 8.55 -1.19
N ALA A 77 16.41 8.96 -0.29
CA ALA A 77 16.50 10.35 0.17
C ALA A 77 16.71 11.39 -0.97
N GLY A 78 17.39 10.98 -2.05
CA GLY A 78 17.60 11.82 -3.25
C GLY A 78 16.54 11.70 -4.34
N GLN A 79 15.45 10.96 -4.10
CA GLN A 79 14.39 10.68 -5.08
C GLN A 79 13.05 11.17 -4.51
N PRO A 80 12.69 12.45 -4.70
CA PRO A 80 11.58 13.09 -4.00
C PRO A 80 10.22 12.40 -4.24
N GLU A 81 9.96 11.95 -5.47
CA GLU A 81 8.71 11.25 -5.81
C GLU A 81 8.55 9.93 -5.04
N ILE A 82 9.64 9.15 -4.91
CA ILE A 82 9.61 7.90 -4.16
C ILE A 82 9.58 8.18 -2.65
N HIS A 83 10.31 9.20 -2.19
CA HIS A 83 10.29 9.60 -0.79
C HIS A 83 8.89 10.03 -0.35
N LYS A 84 8.16 10.75 -1.20
CA LYS A 84 6.77 11.13 -0.96
C LYS A 84 5.87 9.90 -0.77
N VAL A 85 5.98 8.89 -1.63
CA VAL A 85 5.23 7.64 -1.49
C VAL A 85 5.58 6.92 -0.18
N ILE A 86 6.87 6.91 0.20
CA ILE A 86 7.32 6.32 1.48
C ILE A 86 6.70 7.06 2.66
N ASP A 87 6.69 8.39 2.64
CA ASP A 87 6.16 9.22 3.71
C ASP A 87 4.64 9.10 3.86
N GLU A 88 3.91 9.06 2.74
CA GLU A 88 2.45 8.89 2.70
C GLU A 88 2.00 7.57 3.33
N HIS A 89 2.78 6.50 3.18
CA HIS A 89 2.45 5.17 3.71
C HIS A 89 3.11 4.87 5.06
N ALA A 90 4.06 5.70 5.52
CA ALA A 90 4.62 5.58 6.85
C ALA A 90 3.67 6.22 7.88
N ASN A 91 2.47 5.69 8.06
CA ASN A 91 1.49 6.17 9.02
C ASN A 91 1.93 5.95 10.49
N ASP A 92 1.14 6.43 11.44
CA ASP A 92 1.43 6.33 12.86
C ASP A 92 1.57 4.89 13.34
N ALA A 93 0.78 3.95 12.82
CA ALA A 93 0.89 2.53 13.17
C ALA A 93 2.28 1.99 12.80
N VAL A 94 2.82 2.35 11.63
CA VAL A 94 4.18 1.97 11.20
C VAL A 94 5.26 2.68 12.03
N ARG A 95 5.15 4.00 12.19
CA ARG A 95 6.18 4.82 12.85
C ARG A 95 6.30 4.52 14.35
N SER A 96 5.18 4.31 15.01
CA SER A 96 5.12 4.11 16.46
C SER A 96 5.21 2.66 16.91
N PHE A 97 5.14 1.69 15.98
CA PHE A 97 5.17 0.26 16.32
C PHE A 97 6.33 -0.10 17.25
N ARG A 98 6.00 -0.81 18.34
CA ARG A 98 6.95 -1.40 19.28
C ARG A 98 6.63 -2.88 19.40
N LYS A 99 7.66 -3.71 19.36
CA LYS A 99 7.55 -5.16 19.57
C LYS A 99 7.66 -5.47 21.05
#